data_AF-A0ABD1K5W1-F1
#
_entry.id   AF-A0ABD1K5W1-F1
#
_cell.length_a   1.000
_cell.length_b   1.000
_cell.length_c   1.000
_cell.angle_alpha   90.00
_cell.angle_beta   90.00
_cell.angle_gamma   90.00
#
_symmetry.space_group_name_H-M   'P 1'
#
loop_
_entity.id
_entity.type
_entity.pdbx_description
1 polymer ?
#
loop_
_entity_poly.entity_id
_entity_poly.type
_entity_poly.pdbx_seq_one_letter_code
_entity_poly.pdbx_strand_id
1 'polypeptide(L)'
;MTNAHVGLCRILKLCAVLVHLHAAVFSLPDQPETLYVVDKGNACNVTGLWRSDLGSLLQLHAVGSSLKGVYVTTVETSLGAAGSHGQAGLTGFVSEGAQPTITFSVLWEKGSCTSWVGQCFTLPNGERVLKTHWMLRSVAKIPLENWMSTR
;
A
#
# COMPACT_ATOMS: atom_id res chain seq x y z
N MET A 1 -31.21 -32.14 -47.46
CA MET A 1 -30.29 -33.29 -47.53
C MET A 1 -28.88 -32.72 -47.47
N THR A 2 -28.33 -32.54 -46.25
CA THR A 2 -27.23 -33.36 -45.64
C THR A 2 -25.89 -33.12 -46.36
N ASN A 3 -24.79 -32.65 -45.74
CA ASN A 3 -24.22 -33.03 -44.44
C ASN A 3 -23.26 -31.96 -43.88
N ALA A 4 -23.04 -32.05 -42.57
CA ALA A 4 -22.17 -31.26 -41.71
C ALA A 4 -20.73 -31.84 -41.56
N HIS A 5 -19.90 -31.07 -40.83
CA HIS A 5 -18.53 -31.34 -40.32
C HIS A 5 -17.38 -31.05 -41.32
N VAL A 6 -16.26 -30.40 -40.98
CA VAL A 6 -15.46 -30.31 -39.73
C VAL A 6 -14.68 -28.98 -39.73
N GLY A 7 -14.46 -28.34 -38.57
CA GLY A 7 -13.43 -27.29 -38.47
C GLY A 7 -13.51 -26.32 -37.29
N LEU A 8 -13.62 -26.80 -36.06
CA LEU A 8 -13.46 -26.01 -34.83
C LEU A 8 -12.03 -25.41 -34.77
N CYS A 9 -11.86 -24.10 -34.95
CA CYS A 9 -10.62 -23.40 -34.62
C CYS A 9 -10.60 -23.11 -33.10
N ARG A 10 -10.15 -24.11 -32.33
CA ARG A 10 -9.74 -23.95 -30.93
C ARG A 10 -8.29 -23.50 -30.90
N ILE A 11 -8.03 -22.25 -30.51
CA ILE A 11 -6.82 -21.90 -29.76
C ILE A 11 -7.24 -21.08 -28.54
N LEU A 12 -7.89 -21.77 -27.60
CA LEU A 12 -7.73 -21.51 -26.18
C LEU A 12 -6.49 -22.31 -25.76
N LYS A 13 -5.34 -21.65 -25.60
CA LYS A 13 -4.21 -22.14 -24.81
C LYS A 13 -3.61 -20.91 -24.13
N LEU A 14 -3.97 -20.70 -22.86
CA LEU A 14 -3.07 -21.00 -21.75
C LEU A 14 -1.70 -20.33 -21.95
N CYS A 15 -1.58 -19.08 -21.51
CA CYS A 15 -0.33 -18.67 -20.89
C CYS A 15 -0.48 -19.04 -19.42
N ALA A 16 0.06 -20.21 -19.09
CA ALA A 16 0.21 -20.66 -17.73
C ALA A 16 0.88 -19.53 -16.93
N VAL A 17 0.21 -19.07 -15.88
CA VAL A 17 0.89 -18.46 -14.75
C VAL A 17 1.80 -19.57 -14.22
N LEU A 18 3.06 -19.54 -14.64
CA LEU A 18 4.09 -20.36 -14.03
C LEU A 18 4.22 -19.82 -12.61
N VAL A 19 3.57 -20.53 -11.69
CA VAL A 19 3.74 -20.38 -10.25
C VAL A 19 5.17 -20.82 -9.95
N HIS A 20 6.13 -19.92 -10.16
CA HIS A 20 7.38 -20.00 -9.45
C HIS A 20 7.12 -19.50 -8.04
N LEU A 21 7.13 -20.46 -7.14
CA LEU A 21 7.05 -20.36 -5.70
C LEU A 21 8.18 -19.47 -5.16
N HIS A 22 8.03 -18.16 -5.30
CA HIS A 22 8.44 -17.20 -4.30
C HIS A 22 7.17 -16.44 -3.96
N ALA A 23 6.73 -16.52 -2.72
CA ALA A 23 5.61 -15.75 -2.21
C ALA A 23 5.99 -14.25 -2.20
N ALA A 24 6.05 -13.62 -3.37
CA ALA A 24 5.91 -12.19 -3.49
C ALA A 24 4.42 -11.93 -3.25
N VAL A 25 4.09 -11.46 -2.06
CA VAL A 25 2.74 -10.97 -1.73
C VAL A 25 2.44 -9.84 -2.72
N PHE A 26 1.75 -10.16 -3.81
CA PHE A 26 1.25 -9.17 -4.76
C PHE A 26 0.12 -8.43 -4.06
N SER A 27 0.41 -7.31 -3.42
CA SER A 27 -0.62 -6.39 -2.96
C SER A 27 -1.36 -5.85 -4.19
N LEU A 28 -2.65 -6.18 -4.30
CA LEU A 28 -3.52 -5.65 -5.34
C LEU A 28 -3.65 -4.12 -5.16
N PRO A 29 -3.83 -3.37 -6.26
CA PRO A 29 -4.21 -1.97 -6.21
C PRO A 29 -5.42 -1.73 -5.29
N ASP A 30 -5.44 -0.63 -4.56
CA ASP A 30 -6.62 -0.15 -3.82
C ASP A 30 -7.14 -1.10 -2.71
N GLN A 31 -6.27 -1.91 -2.10
CA GLN A 31 -6.68 -2.72 -0.95
C GLN A 31 -6.63 -1.89 0.35
N PRO A 32 -7.71 -1.90 1.15
CA PRO A 32 -7.71 -1.23 2.44
C PRO A 32 -6.63 -1.83 3.33
N GLU A 33 -5.76 -0.98 3.88
CA GLU A 33 -4.75 -1.35 4.85
C GLU A 33 -5.24 -0.90 6.24
N THR A 34 -5.26 -1.80 7.21
CA THR A 34 -5.50 -1.44 8.60
C THR A 34 -4.17 -1.38 9.32
N LEU A 35 -3.91 -0.25 9.96
CA LEU A 35 -2.80 -0.08 10.87
C LEU A 35 -3.30 -0.09 12.32
N TYR A 36 -2.68 -0.91 13.13
CA TYR A 36 -2.94 -1.01 14.57
C TYR A 36 -1.83 -0.30 15.32
N VAL A 37 -2.21 0.35 16.40
CA VAL A 37 -1.23 1.03 17.23
C VAL A 37 -0.38 0.02 18.00
N VAL A 38 0.92 0.28 18.06
CA VAL A 38 1.85 -0.53 18.87
C VAL A 38 1.91 -0.02 20.32
N ASP A 39 1.52 1.24 20.56
CA ASP A 39 1.54 1.89 21.88
C ASP A 39 0.13 2.26 22.40
N LYS A 40 -0.09 2.14 23.71
CA LYS A 40 -1.39 2.34 24.36
C LYS A 40 -1.75 3.83 24.45
N GLY A 41 -2.96 4.18 24.00
CA GLY A 41 -3.51 5.53 24.15
C GLY A 41 -5.02 5.55 23.90
N ASN A 42 -5.74 6.46 24.57
CA ASN A 42 -7.21 6.46 24.62
C ASN A 42 -7.88 7.39 23.59
N ALA A 43 -7.11 8.20 22.87
CA ALA A 43 -7.60 9.13 21.84
C ALA A 43 -6.86 8.92 20.53
N CYS A 44 -7.51 9.24 19.41
CA CYS A 44 -6.96 9.08 18.06
C CYS A 44 -5.91 10.15 17.71
N ASN A 45 -4.87 10.23 18.53
CA ASN A 45 -3.61 10.86 18.20
C ASN A 45 -2.84 9.94 17.26
N VAL A 46 -2.59 10.42 16.04
CA VAL A 46 -1.89 9.68 15.00
C VAL A 46 -0.37 9.55 15.26
N THR A 47 0.18 10.35 16.16
CA THR A 47 1.59 10.24 16.58
C THR A 47 1.82 8.92 17.30
N GLY A 48 2.86 8.20 16.91
CA GLY A 48 3.22 6.92 17.50
C GLY A 48 3.71 5.91 16.47
N LEU A 49 3.90 4.68 16.93
CA LEU A 49 4.27 3.54 16.11
C LEU A 49 3.02 2.71 15.77
N TRP A 50 2.87 2.40 14.50
CA TRP A 50 1.77 1.63 13.94
C TRP A 50 2.31 0.42 13.19
N ARG A 51 1.53 -0.66 13.16
CA ARG A 51 1.83 -1.87 12.39
C ARG A 51 0.65 -2.20 11.48
N SER A 52 0.91 -2.47 10.21
CA SER A 52 -0.14 -2.89 9.29
C SER A 52 -0.43 -4.40 9.32
N ASP A 53 -1.55 -4.80 8.71
CA ASP A 53 -1.91 -6.22 8.52
C ASP A 53 -0.81 -7.02 7.78
N LEU A 54 0.00 -6.34 6.95
CA LEU A 54 1.14 -6.96 6.24
C LEU A 54 2.40 -7.05 7.10
N GLY A 55 2.41 -6.46 8.30
CA GLY A 55 3.55 -6.42 9.20
C GLY A 55 4.48 -5.21 9.03
N SER A 56 4.22 -4.34 8.05
CA SER A 56 4.96 -3.08 7.87
C SER A 56 4.80 -2.16 9.07
N LEU A 57 5.82 -1.35 9.35
CA LEU A 57 5.83 -0.40 10.47
C LEU A 57 5.74 1.03 9.95
N LEU A 58 4.91 1.82 10.61
CA LEU A 58 4.70 3.23 10.33
C LEU A 58 4.94 4.02 11.62
N GLN A 59 5.98 4.84 11.64
CA GLN A 59 6.25 5.76 12.74
C GLN A 59 5.85 7.17 12.32
N LEU A 60 4.90 7.78 13.04
CA LEU A 60 4.38 9.12 12.77
C LEU A 60 4.70 10.09 13.89
N HIS A 61 4.99 11.33 13.51
CA HIS A 61 5.18 12.47 14.38
C HIS A 61 4.44 13.69 13.83
N ALA A 62 3.46 14.19 14.58
CA ALA A 62 2.69 15.37 14.22
C ALA A 62 3.27 16.65 14.84
N VAL A 63 3.39 17.72 14.05
CA VAL A 63 3.68 19.09 14.51
C VAL A 63 2.66 20.03 13.88
N GLY A 64 1.71 20.50 14.69
CA GLY A 64 0.51 21.15 14.17
C GLY A 64 -0.24 20.21 13.23
N SER A 65 -0.58 20.68 12.03
CA SER A 65 -1.23 19.87 10.98
C SER A 65 -0.24 19.05 10.15
N SER A 66 1.07 19.21 10.32
CA SER A 66 2.09 18.52 9.50
C SER A 66 2.47 17.18 10.11
N LEU A 67 2.55 16.14 9.27
CA LEU A 67 3.07 14.82 9.63
C LEU A 67 4.45 14.59 9.03
N LYS A 68 5.36 14.06 9.84
CA LYS A 68 6.64 13.50 9.41
C LYS A 68 6.82 12.12 10.03
N GLY A 69 7.73 11.33 9.48
CA GLY A 69 7.96 10.01 10.01
C GLY A 69 8.83 9.13 9.15
N VAL A 70 8.72 7.84 9.42
CA VAL A 70 9.42 6.77 8.72
C VAL A 70 8.44 5.63 8.46
N TYR A 71 8.45 5.10 7.25
CA TYR A 71 7.75 3.87 6.89
C TYR A 71 8.80 2.77 6.65
N VAL A 72 8.60 1.61 7.25
CA VAL A 72 9.42 0.40 7.05
C VAL A 72 8.52 -0.69 6.47
N THR A 73 8.72 -1.01 5.20
CA THR A 73 7.94 -2.04 4.52
C THR A 73 8.53 -3.43 4.75
N THR A 74 7.64 -4.41 4.91
CA THR A 74 7.98 -5.83 4.92
C THR A 74 7.80 -6.49 3.55
N VAL A 75 7.23 -5.75 2.60
CA VAL A 75 6.93 -6.20 1.23
C VAL A 75 7.47 -5.23 0.20
N GLU A 76 7.87 -5.75 -0.95
CA GLU A 76 8.32 -4.95 -2.08
C GLU A 76 7.95 -5.61 -3.41
N THR A 77 7.78 -4.80 -4.46
CA THR A 77 7.37 -5.31 -5.79
C THR A 77 8.47 -6.08 -6.50
N SER A 78 9.73 -5.81 -6.15
CA SER A 78 10.92 -6.49 -6.67
C SER A 78 12.05 -6.29 -5.68
N LEU A 79 12.99 -7.23 -5.62
CA LEU A 79 14.10 -7.20 -4.67
C LEU A 79 14.85 -5.86 -4.69
N GLY A 80 14.92 -5.20 -3.53
CA GLY A 80 15.60 -3.92 -3.33
C GLY A 80 14.86 -2.69 -3.88
N ALA A 81 13.60 -2.80 -4.28
CA ALA A 81 12.80 -1.66 -4.73
C ALA A 81 12.55 -0.64 -3.61
N ALA A 82 12.37 -1.13 -2.38
CA ALA A 82 12.18 -0.30 -1.19
C ALA A 82 13.51 0.19 -0.58
N GLY A 83 14.64 -0.17 -1.18
CA GLY A 83 15.98 0.14 -0.67
C GLY A 83 16.54 -0.89 0.30
N SER A 84 17.79 -0.72 0.71
CA SER A 84 18.56 -1.72 1.48
C SER A 84 17.91 -2.17 2.80
N HIS A 85 17.09 -1.32 3.42
CA HIS A 85 16.42 -1.60 4.70
C HIS A 85 14.90 -1.56 4.59
N GLY A 86 14.34 -1.45 3.38
CA GLY A 86 12.89 -1.25 3.18
C GLY A 86 12.33 -0.01 3.87
N GLN A 87 13.20 0.96 4.18
CA GLN A 87 12.88 2.10 5.05
C GLN A 87 12.96 3.40 4.26
N ALA A 88 11.94 4.24 4.39
CA ALA A 88 11.92 5.55 3.77
C ALA A 88 11.23 6.60 4.66
N GLY A 89 11.68 7.84 4.54
CA GLY A 89 11.03 8.98 5.19
C GLY A 89 9.67 9.28 4.56
N LEU A 90 8.75 9.81 5.36
CA LEU A 90 7.44 10.26 4.90
C LEU A 90 7.16 11.70 5.29
N THR A 91 6.29 12.35 4.51
CA THR A 91 5.71 13.65 4.81
C THR A 91 4.21 13.63 4.52
N GLY A 92 3.44 14.41 5.26
CA GLY A 92 1.99 14.43 5.12
C GLY A 92 1.30 15.46 6.00
N PHE A 93 0.00 15.30 6.16
CA PHE A 93 -0.85 16.17 6.96
C PHE A 93 -1.90 15.37 7.75
N VAL A 94 -2.34 15.95 8.86
CA VAL A 94 -3.43 15.46 9.72
C VAL A 94 -4.43 16.57 9.96
N SER A 95 -5.72 16.24 9.92
CA SER A 95 -6.79 17.17 10.28
C SER A 95 -6.92 17.31 11.79
N GLU A 96 -7.65 18.32 12.24
CA GLU A 96 -8.09 18.40 13.63
C GLU A 96 -9.24 17.44 13.92
N GLY A 97 -9.62 17.32 15.20
CA GLY A 97 -10.75 16.52 15.67
C GLY A 97 -10.36 15.23 16.40
N ALA A 98 -11.36 14.58 17.03
CA ALA A 98 -11.15 13.38 17.85
C ALA A 98 -10.80 12.12 17.05
N GLN A 99 -11.16 12.09 15.76
CA GLN A 99 -10.95 10.98 14.83
C GLN A 99 -10.45 11.54 13.48
N PRO A 100 -9.20 12.04 13.44
CA PRO A 100 -8.72 12.87 12.35
C PRO A 100 -8.46 12.06 11.07
N THR A 101 -8.65 12.71 9.93
CA THR A 101 -8.21 12.22 8.62
C THR A 101 -6.72 12.52 8.42
N ILE A 102 -6.04 11.67 7.65
CA ILE A 102 -4.62 11.84 7.32
C ILE A 102 -4.38 11.66 5.82
N THR A 103 -3.27 12.24 5.39
CA THR A 103 -2.63 11.92 4.12
C THR A 103 -1.12 11.95 4.31
N PHE A 104 -0.39 11.03 3.72
CA PHE A 104 1.07 11.08 3.70
C PHE A 104 1.63 10.37 2.46
N SER A 105 2.89 10.64 2.14
CA SER A 105 3.57 10.03 0.99
C SER A 105 5.01 9.66 1.33
N VAL A 106 5.48 8.62 0.66
CA VAL A 106 6.84 8.07 0.74
C VAL A 106 7.44 8.06 -0.67
N LEU A 107 8.69 8.50 -0.78
CA LEU A 107 9.53 8.29 -1.97
C LEU A 107 10.52 7.16 -1.66
N TRP A 108 10.46 6.09 -2.44
CA TRP A 108 11.35 4.93 -2.28
C TRP A 108 12.68 5.15 -2.99
N GLU A 109 13.72 4.43 -2.55
CA GLU A 109 15.10 4.61 -3.01
C GLU A 109 15.24 4.48 -4.54
N LYS A 110 14.48 3.58 -5.17
CA LYS A 110 14.50 3.35 -6.63
C LYS A 110 13.54 4.25 -7.42
N GLY A 111 12.96 5.27 -6.79
CA GLY A 111 12.19 6.32 -7.45
C GLY A 111 10.68 6.09 -7.56
N SER A 112 10.17 4.92 -7.18
CA SER A 112 8.72 4.76 -6.99
C SER A 112 8.24 5.60 -5.79
N CYS A 113 6.97 5.98 -5.77
CA CYS A 113 6.36 6.65 -4.62
C CYS A 113 5.04 5.99 -4.23
N THR A 114 4.72 6.06 -2.94
CA THR A 114 3.42 5.59 -2.43
C THR A 114 2.77 6.71 -1.64
N SER A 115 1.47 6.89 -1.85
CA SER A 115 0.65 7.85 -1.09
C SER A 115 -0.46 7.11 -0.38
N TRP A 116 -0.72 7.49 0.86
CA TRP A 116 -1.83 6.99 1.67
C TRP A 116 -2.80 8.11 1.98
N VAL A 117 -4.08 7.76 2.02
CA VAL A 117 -5.15 8.56 2.61
C VAL A 117 -5.91 7.70 3.59
N GLY A 118 -6.39 8.27 4.70
CA GLY A 118 -7.09 7.48 5.69
C GLY A 118 -7.66 8.29 6.85
N GLN A 119 -8.14 7.55 7.84
CA GLN A 119 -8.72 8.11 9.05
C GLN A 119 -8.39 7.26 10.26
N CYS A 120 -8.07 7.94 11.37
CA CYS A 120 -7.89 7.32 12.66
C CYS A 120 -9.26 7.19 13.35
N PHE A 121 -9.60 5.97 13.79
CA PHE A 121 -10.81 5.67 14.56
C PHE A 121 -10.48 5.13 15.95
N THR A 122 -11.29 5.52 16.94
CA THR A 122 -11.34 4.84 18.24
C THR A 122 -12.48 3.84 18.22
N LEU A 123 -12.17 2.56 18.37
CA LEU A 123 -13.14 1.47 18.39
C LEU A 123 -13.90 1.40 19.73
N PRO A 124 -15.06 0.71 19.80
CA PRO A 124 -15.83 0.58 21.04
C PRO A 124 -15.08 -0.05 22.22
N ASN A 125 -14.07 -0.88 21.95
CA ASN A 125 -13.20 -1.49 22.96
C ASN A 125 -12.06 -0.55 23.43
N GLY A 126 -12.03 0.70 22.93
CA GLY A 126 -10.98 1.68 23.24
C GLY A 126 -9.72 1.54 22.39
N GLU A 127 -9.61 0.52 21.54
CA GLU A 127 -8.48 0.38 20.61
C GLU A 127 -8.51 1.44 19.52
N ARG A 128 -7.34 1.76 18.98
CA ARG A 128 -7.17 2.73 17.91
C ARG A 128 -6.76 2.03 16.64
N VAL A 129 -7.43 2.35 15.55
CA VAL A 129 -7.11 1.84 14.22
C VAL A 129 -6.96 2.99 13.25
N LEU A 130 -5.95 2.91 12.40
CA LEU A 130 -5.78 3.81 11.29
C LEU A 130 -6.13 3.05 10.01
N LYS A 131 -7.28 3.40 9.41
CA LYS A 131 -7.78 2.78 8.19
C LYS A 131 -7.33 3.59 7.00
N THR A 132 -6.62 2.98 6.06
CA THR A 132 -6.03 3.67 4.91
C THR A 132 -6.35 2.97 3.60
N HIS A 133 -6.34 3.75 2.52
CA HIS A 133 -6.11 3.27 1.16
C HIS A 133 -4.80 3.86 0.68
N TRP A 134 -4.18 3.20 -0.28
CA TRP A 134 -2.90 3.62 -0.82
C TRP A 134 -2.84 3.45 -2.33
N MET A 135 -1.97 4.24 -2.94
CA MET A 135 -1.58 4.11 -4.34
C MET A 135 -0.06 4.04 -4.41
N LEU A 136 0.47 3.04 -5.12
CA LEU A 136 1.89 2.88 -5.43
C LEU A 136 2.12 3.22 -6.90
N ARG A 137 2.94 4.24 -7.12
CA ARG A 137 3.39 4.68 -8.44
C ARG A 137 4.79 4.19 -8.74
N SER A 138 4.92 3.30 -9.72
CA SER A 138 6.19 2.89 -10.32
C SER A 138 6.69 3.94 -11.34
N VAL A 139 8.01 3.97 -11.56
CA VAL A 139 8.62 4.80 -12.61
C VAL A 139 8.30 4.20 -13.98
N ALA A 140 7.65 4.97 -14.85
CA ALA A 140 7.45 4.61 -16.25
C ALA A 140 8.66 5.08 -17.09
N LYS A 141 9.16 4.25 -17.99
CA LYS A 141 10.28 4.65 -18.88
C LYS A 141 9.83 5.63 -19.95
N ILE A 142 8.61 5.44 -20.45
CA ILE A 142 8.00 6.27 -21.50
C ILE A 142 6.51 6.50 -21.21
N PRO A 143 5.90 7.58 -21.74
CA PRO A 143 4.48 7.87 -21.52
C PRO A 143 3.53 6.75 -21.97
N LEU A 144 3.89 5.97 -22.99
CA LEU A 144 3.07 4.86 -23.48
C LEU A 144 2.92 3.72 -22.45
N GLU A 145 3.87 3.56 -21.54
CA GLU A 145 3.83 2.54 -20.48
C GLU A 145 3.15 3.04 -19.19
N ASN A 146 2.75 4.33 -19.15
CA ASN A 146 2.18 4.99 -17.97
C ASN A 146 0.95 4.27 -17.39
N TRP A 147 0.13 3.67 -18.24
CA TRP A 147 -1.15 3.07 -17.86
C TRP A 147 -1.01 1.89 -16.86
N MET A 148 0.16 1.23 -16.82
CA MET A 148 0.44 0.12 -15.90
C MET A 148 1.17 0.55 -14.62
N SER A 149 1.47 1.84 -14.48
CA SER A 149 2.45 2.30 -13.50
C SER A 149 1.85 2.63 -12.14
N THR A 150 0.53 2.49 -11.97
CA THR A 150 -0.16 2.77 -10.71
C THR A 150 -0.89 1.52 -10.24
N ARG A 151 -0.62 1.14 -8.99
CA ARG A 151 -1.43 0.26 -8.15
C ARG A 151 -2.06 1.11 -7.06
#